data_AF-A0A8S3SY52-F1
#
_entry.id   AF-A0A8S3SY52-F1
#
_cell.length_a   1.000
_cell.length_b   1.000
_cell.length_c   1.000
_cell.angle_alpha   90.00
_cell.angle_beta   90.00
_cell.angle_gamma   90.00
#
_symmetry.space_group_name_H-M   'P 1'
#
loop_
_entity.id
_entity.type
_entity.pdbx_description
1 polymer ?
#
loop_
_entity_poly.entity_id
_entity_poly.type
_entity_poly.pdbx_seq_one_letter_code
_entity_poly.pdbx_strand_id
1 'polypeptide(L)'
;MLKPRGSKTFEDYFNDIFMPYIHDQLRFVSRLDVVWDEYISNSLKASTRCKRGKGVRRRVLPDSRVPGNWEAFLRVNDNKTELFIYLAEQLVASARGYDEQKQIERYVILMYDKTSQCTKVNDARKDLFTRKGRAIDNIPPSESALLEHTKRAVYMASLCWGKCLEPSPQVGSPSEWGWQKDKTQMWIPYWTSLQQASACCNELIKCGCKIEIGCRGRCKCVKAMLLCTALCKCGGECDRD
;
A
#
# COMPACT_ATOMS: atom_id res chain seq x y z
N MET A 1 -19.78 6.79 -17.46
CA MET A 1 -19.54 6.08 -16.20
C MET A 1 -19.00 4.70 -16.50
N LEU A 2 -17.99 4.21 -15.77
CA LEU A 2 -17.44 2.87 -15.98
C LEU A 2 -18.53 1.81 -15.79
N LYS A 3 -18.46 0.72 -16.57
CA LYS A 3 -19.41 -0.39 -16.43
C LYS A 3 -18.95 -1.30 -15.29
N PRO A 4 -19.86 -1.83 -14.45
CA PRO A 4 -19.47 -2.61 -13.27
C PRO A 4 -18.87 -3.99 -13.52
N ARG A 5 -18.92 -4.51 -14.76
CA ARG A 5 -18.21 -5.74 -15.22
C ARG A 5 -18.14 -6.91 -14.21
N GLY A 6 -19.28 -7.24 -13.57
CA GLY A 6 -19.37 -8.40 -12.68
C GLY A 6 -19.25 -8.10 -11.18
N SER A 7 -18.97 -6.86 -10.78
CA SER A 7 -19.05 -6.42 -9.39
C SER A 7 -20.43 -6.70 -8.80
N LYS A 8 -20.49 -7.34 -7.62
CA LYS A 8 -21.76 -7.71 -6.99
C LYS A 8 -22.32 -6.55 -6.20
N THR A 9 -21.46 -5.82 -5.48
CA THR A 9 -21.81 -4.67 -4.64
C THR A 9 -21.18 -3.37 -5.15
N PHE A 10 -21.62 -2.22 -4.62
CA PHE A 10 -21.01 -0.94 -4.98
C PHE A 10 -19.58 -0.79 -4.42
N GLU A 11 -19.28 -1.47 -3.31
CA GLU A 11 -17.92 -1.61 -2.79
C GLU A 11 -17.02 -2.40 -3.75
N ASP A 12 -17.47 -3.57 -4.23
CA ASP A 12 -16.76 -4.32 -5.28
C ASP A 12 -16.54 -3.44 -6.51
N TYR A 13 -17.55 -2.68 -6.91
CA TYR A 13 -17.44 -1.78 -8.06
C TYR A 13 -16.38 -0.68 -7.85
N PHE A 14 -16.30 -0.11 -6.65
CA PHE A 14 -15.27 0.87 -6.32
C PHE A 14 -13.88 0.23 -6.35
N ASN A 15 -13.69 -0.88 -5.64
CA ASN A 15 -12.39 -1.51 -5.44
C ASN A 15 -11.84 -2.21 -6.70
N ASP A 16 -12.71 -2.85 -7.48
CA ASP A 16 -12.28 -3.69 -8.61
C ASP A 16 -12.26 -2.95 -9.95
N ILE A 17 -13.05 -1.88 -10.08
CA ILE A 17 -13.24 -1.19 -11.36
C ILE A 17 -12.85 0.29 -11.27
N PHE A 18 -13.46 1.02 -10.35
CA PHE A 18 -13.34 2.48 -10.35
C PHE A 18 -11.97 2.96 -9.85
N MET A 19 -11.52 2.49 -8.68
CA MET A 19 -10.23 2.88 -8.11
C MET A 19 -9.04 2.42 -8.97
N PRO A 20 -9.00 1.17 -9.50
CA PRO A 20 -7.94 0.75 -10.41
C PRO A 20 -7.85 1.59 -11.67
N TYR A 21 -9.00 2.02 -12.23
CA TYR A 21 -9.01 2.95 -13.37
C TYR A 21 -8.38 4.29 -13.02
N ILE A 22 -8.73 4.87 -11.87
CA ILE A 22 -8.13 6.12 -11.38
C ILE A 22 -6.62 5.98 -11.19
N HIS A 23 -6.16 4.90 -10.56
CA HIS A 23 -4.74 4.62 -10.40
C HIS A 23 -4.00 4.50 -11.74
N ASP A 24 -4.61 3.85 -12.74
CA ASP A 24 -4.02 3.74 -14.07
C ASP A 24 -3.87 5.09 -14.76
N GLN A 25 -4.89 5.97 -14.66
CA GLN A 25 -4.79 7.34 -15.16
C GLN A 25 -3.68 8.14 -14.46
N LEU A 26 -3.56 8.00 -13.14
CA LEU A 26 -2.52 8.68 -12.34
C LEU A 26 -1.08 8.25 -12.67
N ARG A 27 -0.86 7.15 -13.40
CA ARG A 27 0.50 6.76 -13.84
C ARG A 27 1.13 7.77 -14.80
N PHE A 28 0.29 8.50 -15.54
CA PHE A 28 0.73 9.38 -16.62
C PHE A 28 0.64 10.87 -16.27
N VAL A 29 0.05 11.20 -15.12
CA VAL A 29 -0.21 12.59 -14.72
C VAL A 29 0.15 12.80 -13.25
N SER A 30 0.59 14.02 -12.91
CA SER A 30 0.89 14.40 -11.53
C SER A 30 -0.36 14.74 -10.70
N ARG A 31 -1.47 15.06 -11.37
CA ARG A 31 -2.75 15.44 -10.78
C ARG A 31 -3.90 14.94 -11.66
N LEU A 32 -4.93 14.41 -11.02
CA LEU A 32 -6.19 14.00 -11.66
C LEU A 32 -7.36 14.63 -10.90
N ASP A 33 -8.17 15.43 -11.58
CA ASP A 33 -9.38 16.00 -11.02
C ASP A 33 -10.60 15.19 -11.50
N VAL A 34 -11.38 14.65 -10.56
CA VAL A 34 -12.62 13.91 -10.85
C VAL A 34 -13.80 14.86 -10.68
N VAL A 35 -14.47 15.18 -11.79
CA VAL A 35 -15.61 16.10 -11.81
C VAL A 35 -16.89 15.33 -12.12
N TRP A 36 -17.90 15.52 -11.26
CA TRP A 36 -19.23 14.96 -11.44
C TRP A 36 -20.16 16.00 -12.04
N ASP A 37 -21.01 15.57 -12.96
CA ASP A 37 -22.00 16.43 -13.61
C ASP A 37 -23.20 16.59 -12.69
N GLU A 38 -23.28 17.74 -11.99
CA GLU A 38 -24.39 18.10 -11.11
C GLU A 38 -25.39 19.01 -11.84
N TYR A 39 -26.67 18.65 -11.77
CA TYR A 39 -27.75 19.41 -12.40
C TYR A 39 -28.53 20.19 -11.35
N ILE A 40 -28.27 21.49 -11.29
CA ILE A 40 -29.03 22.42 -10.46
C ILE A 40 -30.50 22.37 -10.89
N SER A 41 -31.42 22.34 -9.92
CA SER A 41 -32.87 22.16 -10.11
C SER A 41 -33.49 23.10 -11.14
N ASN A 42 -32.99 24.33 -11.24
CA ASN A 42 -33.50 25.37 -12.14
C ASN A 42 -32.77 25.45 -13.48
N SER A 43 -31.90 24.49 -13.80
CA SER A 43 -31.18 24.49 -15.08
C SER A 43 -32.06 23.97 -16.23
N LEU A 44 -31.89 24.54 -17.43
CA LEU A 44 -32.54 24.05 -18.67
C LEU A 44 -32.28 22.54 -18.90
N LYS A 45 -31.09 22.08 -18.48
CA LYS A 45 -30.71 20.66 -18.55
C LYS A 45 -31.48 19.80 -17.55
N ALA A 46 -31.80 20.30 -16.35
CA ALA A 46 -32.65 19.59 -15.39
C ALA A 46 -34.08 19.41 -15.95
N SER A 47 -34.68 20.48 -16.47
CA SER A 47 -36.05 20.46 -17.01
C SER A 47 -36.23 19.53 -18.22
N THR A 48 -35.27 19.51 -19.15
CA THR A 48 -35.30 18.61 -20.31
C THR A 48 -35.09 17.14 -19.93
N ARG A 49 -34.47 16.87 -18.78
CA ARG A 49 -34.16 15.51 -18.33
C ARG A 49 -35.30 14.86 -17.55
N CYS A 50 -36.07 15.63 -16.78
CA CYS A 50 -37.32 15.15 -16.15
C CYS A 50 -38.29 14.51 -17.15
N LYS A 51 -38.18 14.87 -18.44
CA LYS A 51 -39.01 14.34 -19.53
C LYS A 51 -38.52 13.00 -20.11
N ARG A 52 -37.35 12.48 -19.73
CA ARG A 52 -36.72 11.27 -20.34
C ARG A 52 -37.15 9.93 -19.71
N GLY A 53 -38.11 9.95 -18.78
CA GLY A 53 -38.73 8.75 -18.19
C GLY A 53 -38.34 8.50 -16.73
N LYS A 54 -39.16 7.69 -16.04
CA LYS A 54 -38.97 7.26 -14.65
C LYS A 54 -38.34 5.87 -14.64
N GLY A 55 -37.28 5.68 -13.86
CA GLY A 55 -36.65 4.37 -13.61
C GLY A 55 -36.84 3.94 -12.17
N VAL A 56 -36.39 2.72 -11.85
CA VAL A 56 -36.44 2.22 -10.46
C VAL A 56 -35.36 2.91 -9.63
N ARG A 57 -35.80 3.60 -8.57
CA ARG A 57 -34.90 4.14 -7.56
C ARG A 57 -34.20 3.00 -6.83
N ARG A 58 -32.88 3.07 -6.73
CA ARG A 58 -32.06 2.12 -5.98
C ARG A 58 -31.08 2.88 -5.13
N ARG A 59 -31.08 2.59 -3.83
CA ARG A 59 -30.16 3.19 -2.88
C ARG A 59 -28.73 2.72 -3.16
N VAL A 60 -27.76 3.62 -3.06
CA VAL A 60 -26.33 3.29 -3.16
C VAL A 60 -25.75 3.22 -1.75
N LEU A 61 -25.39 2.01 -1.33
CA LEU A 61 -24.64 1.72 -0.09
C LEU A 61 -23.52 0.73 -0.45
N PRO A 62 -22.45 0.62 0.35
CA PRO A 62 -21.30 -0.24 0.03
C PRO A 62 -21.69 -1.69 -0.28
N ASP A 63 -22.57 -2.26 0.54
CA ASP A 63 -23.06 -3.65 0.48
C ASP A 63 -24.24 -3.87 -0.49
N SER A 64 -24.83 -2.78 -0.99
CA SER A 64 -25.98 -2.87 -1.88
C SER A 64 -25.60 -3.42 -3.26
N ARG A 65 -26.45 -4.28 -3.80
CA ARG A 65 -26.18 -4.92 -5.09
C ARG A 65 -26.19 -3.94 -6.25
N VAL A 66 -25.18 -4.03 -7.09
CA VAL A 66 -25.11 -3.29 -8.33
C VAL A 66 -26.22 -3.76 -9.28
N PRO A 67 -26.97 -2.84 -9.92
CA PRO A 67 -28.01 -3.21 -10.88
C PRO A 67 -27.43 -3.83 -12.14
N GLY A 68 -27.99 -4.96 -12.57
CA GLY A 68 -27.63 -5.61 -13.83
C GLY A 68 -27.85 -4.71 -15.07
N ASN A 69 -28.92 -3.89 -15.06
CA ASN A 69 -29.12 -2.87 -16.09
C ASN A 69 -28.55 -1.52 -15.64
N TRP A 70 -27.24 -1.35 -15.82
CA TRP A 70 -26.51 -0.15 -15.42
C TRP A 70 -26.99 1.12 -16.12
N GLU A 71 -27.36 1.01 -17.40
CA GLU A 71 -27.85 2.16 -18.17
C GLU A 71 -29.20 2.66 -17.65
N ALA A 72 -30.12 1.75 -17.31
CA ALA A 72 -31.39 2.10 -16.70
C ALA A 72 -31.21 2.70 -15.30
N PHE A 73 -30.28 2.17 -14.50
CA PHE A 73 -29.95 2.74 -13.19
C PHE A 73 -29.46 4.19 -13.30
N LEU A 74 -28.54 4.45 -14.23
CA LEU A 74 -28.02 5.79 -14.50
C LEU A 74 -29.05 6.72 -15.13
N ARG A 75 -30.20 6.26 -15.64
CA ARG A 75 -31.26 7.18 -16.12
C ARG A 75 -31.93 7.92 -14.97
N VAL A 76 -31.93 7.37 -13.76
CA VAL A 76 -32.51 7.98 -12.56
C VAL A 76 -31.52 8.96 -11.94
N ASN A 77 -31.92 10.22 -11.74
CA ASN A 77 -31.03 11.26 -11.23
C ASN A 77 -30.57 10.97 -9.80
N ASP A 78 -31.50 10.63 -8.90
CA ASP A 78 -31.14 10.35 -7.51
C ASP A 78 -30.13 9.20 -7.38
N ASN A 79 -30.23 8.18 -8.23
CA ASN A 79 -29.27 7.07 -8.29
C ASN A 79 -27.87 7.57 -8.69
N LYS A 80 -27.78 8.52 -9.64
CA LYS A 80 -26.51 9.14 -10.02
C LYS A 80 -25.96 10.01 -8.90
N THR A 81 -26.80 10.84 -8.30
CA THR A 81 -26.41 11.72 -7.20
C THR A 81 -25.81 10.89 -6.07
N GLU A 82 -26.50 9.85 -5.62
CA GLU A 82 -25.96 8.96 -4.58
C GLU A 82 -24.70 8.21 -5.04
N LEU A 83 -24.64 7.72 -6.29
CA LEU A 83 -23.43 7.06 -6.80
C LEU A 83 -22.24 8.01 -6.79
N PHE A 84 -22.41 9.25 -7.24
CA PHE A 84 -21.32 10.22 -7.33
C PHE A 84 -20.85 10.67 -5.95
N ILE A 85 -21.78 10.89 -5.01
CA ILE A 85 -21.45 11.15 -3.61
C ILE A 85 -20.64 9.97 -3.04
N TYR A 86 -21.15 8.75 -3.18
CA TYR A 86 -20.47 7.55 -2.70
C TYR A 86 -19.04 7.44 -3.24
N LEU A 87 -18.85 7.57 -4.56
CA LEU A 87 -17.52 7.45 -5.16
C LEU A 87 -16.59 8.61 -4.76
N ALA A 88 -17.12 9.82 -4.60
CA ALA A 88 -16.34 10.96 -4.13
C ALA A 88 -15.85 10.72 -2.69
N GLU A 89 -16.74 10.27 -1.80
CA GLU A 89 -16.40 9.95 -0.41
C GLU A 89 -15.34 8.85 -0.32
N GLN A 90 -15.51 7.76 -1.09
CA GLN A 90 -14.55 6.67 -1.14
C GLN A 90 -13.19 7.12 -1.69
N LEU A 91 -13.17 7.93 -2.77
CA LEU A 91 -11.94 8.50 -3.31
C LEU A 91 -11.21 9.38 -2.28
N VAL A 92 -11.94 10.24 -1.57
CA VAL A 92 -11.36 11.10 -0.52
C VAL A 92 -10.79 10.25 0.61
N ALA A 93 -11.50 9.22 1.05
CA ALA A 93 -11.02 8.30 2.09
C ALA A 93 -9.73 7.57 1.65
N SER A 94 -9.70 7.03 0.42
CA SER A 94 -8.50 6.38 -0.14
C SER A 94 -7.33 7.35 -0.31
N ALA A 95 -7.59 8.60 -0.70
CA ALA A 95 -6.56 9.62 -0.89
C ALA A 95 -5.95 10.09 0.44
N ARG A 96 -6.76 10.22 1.51
CA ARG A 96 -6.28 10.63 2.84
C ARG A 96 -5.21 9.70 3.38
N GLY A 97 -5.44 8.39 3.35
CA GLY A 97 -4.46 7.41 3.81
C GLY A 97 -3.14 7.44 3.03
N TYR A 98 -3.20 7.78 1.74
CA TYR A 98 -2.00 7.91 0.90
C TYR A 98 -1.20 9.19 1.18
N ASP A 99 -1.86 10.31 1.43
CA ASP A 99 -1.18 11.58 1.74
C ASP A 99 -0.53 11.54 3.13
N GLU A 100 -1.21 10.99 4.13
CA GLU A 100 -0.68 10.80 5.49
C GLU A 100 0.58 9.93 5.47
N GLN A 101 0.56 8.81 4.73
CA GLN A 101 1.72 7.93 4.59
C GLN A 101 2.91 8.66 3.94
N LYS A 102 2.68 9.48 2.92
CA LYS A 102 3.74 10.30 2.30
C LYS A 102 4.34 11.31 3.24
N GLN A 103 3.53 11.97 4.05
CA GLN A 103 4.00 12.94 5.03
C GLN A 103 4.87 12.27 6.10
N ILE A 104 4.46 11.09 6.58
CA ILE A 104 5.24 10.29 7.54
C ILE A 104 6.56 9.84 6.92
N GLU A 105 6.55 9.33 5.68
CA GLU A 105 7.79 8.97 4.98
C GLU A 105 8.71 10.17 4.84
N ARG A 106 8.18 11.31 4.41
CA ARG A 106 8.98 12.53 4.25
C ARG A 106 9.58 12.99 5.57
N TYR A 107 8.80 12.97 6.65
CA TYR A 107 9.27 13.30 8.00
C TYR A 107 10.43 12.37 8.42
N VAL A 108 10.25 11.06 8.27
CA VAL A 108 11.28 10.08 8.64
C VAL A 108 12.54 10.23 7.78
N ILE A 109 12.42 10.46 6.47
CA ILE A 109 13.59 10.71 5.61
C ILE A 109 14.40 11.91 6.14
N LEU A 110 13.72 13.01 6.47
CA LEU A 110 14.37 14.23 6.96
C LEU A 110 15.01 14.08 8.35
N MET A 111 14.53 13.15 9.17
CA MET A 111 15.16 12.81 10.46
C MET A 111 16.55 12.20 10.29
N TYR A 112 16.75 11.39 9.23
CA TYR A 112 18.03 10.77 8.93
C TYR A 112 18.91 11.62 8.00
N ASP A 113 18.29 12.43 7.14
CA ASP A 113 19.00 13.32 6.22
C ASP A 113 18.14 14.53 5.82
N LYS A 114 18.36 15.66 6.50
CA LYS A 114 17.68 16.94 6.24
C LYS A 114 17.91 17.49 4.82
N THR A 115 18.95 17.03 4.14
CA THR A 115 19.29 17.47 2.77
C THR A 115 18.68 16.58 1.69
N SER A 116 18.05 15.48 2.08
CA SER A 116 17.49 14.52 1.13
C SER A 116 16.34 15.12 0.32
N GLN A 117 16.38 14.89 -0.99
CA GLN A 117 15.27 15.20 -1.90
C GLN A 117 14.38 13.98 -2.17
N CYS A 118 14.66 12.84 -1.55
CA CYS A 118 13.84 11.65 -1.67
C CYS A 118 12.48 11.87 -1.00
N THR A 119 11.43 11.37 -1.64
CA THR A 119 10.06 11.36 -1.09
C THR A 119 9.62 9.99 -0.60
N LYS A 120 10.39 8.94 -0.93
CA LYS A 120 10.13 7.56 -0.50
C LYS A 120 11.27 7.04 0.37
N VAL A 121 10.92 6.32 1.43
CA VAL A 121 11.91 5.90 2.44
C VAL A 121 12.91 4.88 1.89
N ASN A 122 12.48 3.97 1.02
CA ASN A 122 13.38 2.97 0.40
C ASN A 122 14.38 3.62 -0.57
N ASP A 123 13.98 4.69 -1.27
CA ASP A 123 14.88 5.46 -2.15
C ASP A 123 15.94 6.19 -1.31
N ALA A 124 15.52 6.81 -0.20
CA ALA A 124 16.44 7.45 0.75
C ALA A 124 17.40 6.44 1.38
N ARG A 125 16.92 5.24 1.77
CA ARG A 125 17.78 4.14 2.27
C ARG A 125 18.87 3.80 1.26
N LYS A 126 18.49 3.61 -0.01
CA LYS A 126 19.43 3.26 -1.08
C LYS A 126 20.47 4.36 -1.28
N ASP A 127 20.05 5.63 -1.36
CA ASP A 127 20.96 6.76 -1.53
C ASP A 127 21.95 6.91 -0.37
N LEU A 128 21.44 6.83 0.87
CA LEU A 128 22.25 6.96 2.08
C LEU A 128 23.26 5.81 2.22
N PHE A 129 22.85 4.59 1.91
CA PHE A 129 23.74 3.42 1.97
C PHE A 129 24.79 3.45 0.86
N THR A 130 24.38 3.72 -0.39
CA THR A 130 25.28 3.59 -1.55
C THR A 130 26.14 4.82 -1.79
N ARG A 131 25.53 6.01 -1.91
CA ARG A 131 26.23 7.24 -2.28
C ARG A 131 26.87 7.94 -1.09
N LYS A 132 26.19 7.91 0.06
CA LYS A 132 26.67 8.58 1.29
C LYS A 132 27.39 7.65 2.25
N GLY A 133 27.50 6.35 1.94
CA GLY A 133 28.27 5.37 2.71
C GLY A 133 27.83 5.21 4.17
N ARG A 134 26.57 5.50 4.49
CA ARG A 134 26.05 5.39 5.86
C ARG A 134 25.97 3.93 6.28
N ALA A 135 26.34 3.65 7.53
CA ALA A 135 26.11 2.35 8.16
C ALA A 135 24.60 2.02 8.20
N ILE A 136 24.26 0.73 8.21
CA ILE A 136 22.87 0.25 8.13
C ILE A 136 22.00 0.71 9.32
N ASP A 137 22.61 0.95 10.47
CA ASP A 137 21.92 1.46 11.66
C ASP A 137 21.62 2.97 11.55
N ASN A 138 22.30 3.66 10.62
CA ASN A 138 22.21 5.09 10.38
C ASN A 138 21.49 5.43 9.06
N ILE A 139 20.57 4.58 8.62
CA ILE A 139 19.66 4.82 7.50
C ILE A 139 18.20 4.65 7.95
N PRO A 140 17.23 5.37 7.34
CA PRO A 140 15.83 5.31 7.77
C PRO A 140 15.26 3.90 7.61
N PRO A 141 14.22 3.47 8.36
CA PRO A 141 13.65 2.12 8.27
C PRO A 141 13.14 1.77 6.86
N SER A 142 12.99 0.48 6.53
CA SER A 142 12.31 0.10 5.27
C SER A 142 10.85 0.55 5.30
N GLU A 143 10.22 0.72 4.14
CA GLU A 143 8.79 1.08 4.03
C GLU A 143 7.89 0.12 4.84
N SER A 144 8.14 -1.18 4.73
CA SER A 144 7.42 -2.20 5.51
C SER A 144 7.63 -2.03 7.02
N ALA A 145 8.86 -1.76 7.47
CA ALA A 145 9.12 -1.54 8.89
C ALA A 145 8.51 -0.23 9.41
N LEU A 146 8.53 0.82 8.57
CA LEU A 146 7.90 2.10 8.86
C LEU A 146 6.39 1.96 9.01
N LEU A 147 5.73 1.21 8.12
CA LEU A 147 4.29 0.96 8.21
C LEU A 147 3.90 0.34 9.56
N GLU A 148 4.61 -0.73 9.97
CA GLU A 148 4.32 -1.38 11.25
C GLU A 148 4.66 -0.49 12.45
N HIS A 149 5.70 0.36 12.34
CA HIS A 149 6.01 1.36 13.35
C HIS A 149 4.91 2.42 13.47
N THR A 150 4.41 2.94 12.35
CA THR A 150 3.30 3.90 12.31
C THR A 150 2.05 3.33 12.96
N LYS A 151 1.68 2.08 12.62
CA LYS A 151 0.55 1.40 13.26
C LYS A 151 0.69 1.35 14.79
N ARG A 152 1.85 0.92 15.29
CA ARG A 152 2.11 0.90 16.73
C ARG A 152 2.01 2.28 17.36
N ALA A 153 2.59 3.30 16.74
CA ALA A 153 2.56 4.67 17.23
C ALA A 153 1.12 5.21 17.31
N VAL A 154 0.32 4.98 16.27
CA VAL A 154 -1.10 5.36 16.24
C VAL A 154 -1.87 4.65 17.35
N TYR A 155 -1.71 3.33 17.47
CA TYR A 155 -2.38 2.55 18.52
C TYR A 155 -2.09 3.09 19.93
N MET A 156 -0.81 3.35 20.23
CA MET A 156 -0.42 3.91 21.53
C MET A 156 -0.99 5.32 21.75
N ALA A 157 -0.83 6.21 20.77
CA ALA A 157 -1.21 7.61 20.92
C ALA A 157 -2.73 7.81 20.92
N SER A 158 -3.46 7.20 20.00
CA SER A 158 -4.89 7.45 19.81
C SER A 158 -5.78 6.50 20.61
N LEU A 159 -5.43 5.21 20.68
CA LEU A 159 -6.31 4.20 21.28
C LEU A 159 -5.98 3.95 22.75
N CYS A 160 -4.71 4.00 23.16
CA CYS A 160 -4.34 3.86 24.57
C CYS A 160 -4.36 5.20 25.30
N TRP A 161 -3.58 6.18 24.83
CA TRP A 161 -3.46 7.47 25.52
C TRP A 161 -4.63 8.41 25.21
N GLY A 162 -5.10 8.46 23.97
CA GLY A 162 -6.23 9.29 23.58
C GLY A 162 -7.54 8.95 24.29
N LYS A 163 -7.67 7.71 24.77
CA LYS A 163 -8.83 7.22 25.52
C LYS A 163 -8.56 7.02 27.01
N CYS A 164 -7.48 7.59 27.55
CA CYS A 164 -7.07 7.34 28.93
C CYS A 164 -8.11 7.81 29.98
N LEU A 165 -9.00 8.73 29.60
CA LEU A 165 -10.07 9.25 30.45
C LEU A 165 -11.38 8.48 30.34
N GLU A 166 -11.51 7.59 29.36
CA GLU A 166 -12.69 6.75 29.19
C GLU A 166 -12.62 5.57 30.17
N PRO A 167 -13.63 5.32 31.00
CA PRO A 167 -13.69 4.11 31.82
C PRO A 167 -13.88 2.87 30.92
N SER A 168 -12.96 1.91 31.01
CA SER A 168 -12.99 0.65 30.23
C SER A 168 -13.08 0.88 28.70
N PRO A 169 -12.10 1.57 28.10
CA PRO A 169 -12.13 1.88 26.68
C PRO A 169 -12.01 0.58 25.88
N GLN A 170 -12.89 0.41 24.90
CA GLN A 170 -12.76 -0.68 23.94
C GLN A 170 -11.60 -0.34 23.00
N VAL A 171 -10.48 -1.05 23.20
CA VAL A 171 -9.29 -0.97 22.37
C VAL A 171 -9.22 -2.25 21.53
N GLY A 172 -9.08 -2.09 20.20
CA GLY A 172 -8.97 -3.23 19.29
C GLY A 172 -7.75 -4.11 19.59
N SER A 173 -7.69 -5.31 19.01
CA SER A 173 -6.57 -6.23 19.25
C SER A 173 -5.24 -5.64 18.76
N PRO A 174 -4.14 -5.69 19.56
CA PRO A 174 -2.81 -5.25 19.13
C PRO A 174 -2.30 -5.92 17.86
N SER A 175 -2.80 -7.12 17.52
CA SER A 175 -2.38 -7.88 16.33
C SER A 175 -2.58 -7.15 15.01
N GLU A 176 -3.56 -6.25 14.94
CA GLU A 176 -3.84 -5.45 13.74
C GLU A 176 -2.97 -4.18 13.68
N TRP A 177 -2.23 -3.90 14.74
CA TRP A 177 -1.53 -2.64 14.98
C TRP A 177 -0.01 -2.81 15.12
N GLY A 178 0.56 -3.76 14.38
CA GLY A 178 2.00 -3.97 14.31
C GLY A 178 2.59 -4.70 15.52
N TRP A 179 1.78 -5.50 16.21
CA TRP A 179 2.20 -6.44 17.25
C TRP A 179 1.92 -7.88 16.83
N GLN A 180 2.70 -8.81 17.36
CA GLN A 180 2.47 -10.25 17.21
C GLN A 180 2.71 -10.94 18.55
N LYS A 181 2.18 -12.15 18.73
CA LYS A 181 2.50 -12.97 19.89
C LYS A 181 3.74 -13.81 19.62
N ASP A 182 4.63 -13.87 20.60
CA ASP A 182 5.76 -14.79 20.58
C ASP A 182 5.33 -16.22 20.99
N LYS A 183 6.30 -17.12 21.12
CA LYS A 183 6.07 -18.51 21.56
C LYS A 183 5.49 -18.59 22.98
N THR A 184 5.70 -17.57 23.81
CA THR A 184 5.22 -17.48 25.19
C THR A 184 3.87 -16.78 25.30
N GLN A 185 3.21 -16.47 24.18
CA GLN A 185 1.96 -15.72 24.09
C GLN A 185 2.07 -14.24 24.52
N MET A 186 3.28 -13.72 24.63
CA MET A 186 3.55 -12.32 24.96
C MET A 186 3.53 -11.45 23.70
N TRP A 187 2.98 -10.25 23.81
CA TRP A 187 2.99 -9.28 22.72
C TRP A 187 4.40 -8.73 22.50
N ILE A 188 4.92 -8.91 21.29
CA ILE A 188 6.18 -8.33 20.82
C ILE A 188 5.94 -7.51 19.56
N PRO A 189 6.79 -6.52 19.25
CA PRO A 189 6.66 -5.78 18.00
C PRO A 189 6.75 -6.71 16.79
N TYR A 190 5.83 -6.54 15.85
CA TYR A 190 5.96 -7.08 14.51
C TYR A 190 6.80 -6.08 13.69
N TRP A 191 8.08 -6.38 13.51
CA TRP A 191 9.03 -5.39 12.99
C TRP A 191 8.87 -5.09 11.51
N THR A 192 8.62 -6.11 10.69
CA THR A 192 8.47 -5.98 9.24
C THR A 192 7.88 -7.25 8.66
N SER A 193 7.17 -7.12 7.53
CA SER A 193 6.72 -8.24 6.70
C SER A 193 7.78 -8.75 5.72
N LEU A 194 8.92 -8.06 5.61
CA LEU A 194 10.01 -8.50 4.75
C LEU A 194 10.74 -9.70 5.35
N GLN A 195 11.09 -10.65 4.49
CA GLN A 195 12.00 -11.73 4.86
C GLN A 195 13.41 -11.18 5.12
N GLN A 196 14.16 -11.88 5.97
CA GLN A 196 15.57 -11.55 6.20
C GLN A 196 16.34 -11.61 4.88
N ALA A 197 17.26 -10.66 4.68
CA ALA A 197 18.07 -10.60 3.46
C ALA A 197 18.79 -11.93 3.16
N SER A 198 19.25 -12.64 4.19
CA SER A 198 19.88 -13.97 4.06
C SER A 198 18.97 -15.04 3.46
N ALA A 199 17.65 -14.88 3.56
CA ALA A 199 16.66 -15.82 3.05
C ALA A 199 16.21 -15.49 1.62
N CYS A 200 16.31 -14.23 1.19
CA CYS A 200 15.75 -13.77 -0.10
C CYS A 200 16.76 -13.15 -1.07
N CYS A 201 17.97 -12.76 -0.61
CA CYS A 201 19.01 -12.20 -1.46
C CYS A 201 19.95 -13.31 -1.94
N ASN A 202 19.76 -13.72 -3.19
CA ASN A 202 20.56 -14.79 -3.80
C ASN A 202 22.05 -14.45 -3.81
N GLU A 203 22.41 -13.17 -3.94
CA GLU A 203 23.78 -12.68 -3.93
C GLU A 203 24.52 -12.90 -2.59
N LEU A 204 23.77 -13.15 -1.50
CA LEU A 204 24.35 -13.53 -0.20
C LEU A 204 24.60 -15.05 -0.07
N ILE A 205 24.28 -15.85 -1.10
CA ILE A 205 24.58 -17.29 -1.12
C ILE A 205 26.09 -17.48 -1.10
N LYS A 206 26.57 -18.16 -0.05
CA LYS A 206 27.97 -18.56 0.10
C LYS A 206 28.15 -20.06 0.08
N CYS A 207 29.17 -20.54 -0.64
CA CYS A 207 29.54 -21.95 -0.63
C CYS A 207 30.53 -22.26 0.49
N GLY A 208 30.53 -23.52 0.92
CA GLY A 208 31.52 -24.09 1.85
C GLY A 208 32.64 -24.84 1.13
N CYS A 209 32.78 -24.68 -0.20
CA CYS A 209 33.77 -25.40 -1.00
C CYS A 209 35.19 -25.00 -0.59
N LYS A 210 36.09 -25.99 -0.52
CA LYS A 210 37.53 -25.75 -0.36
C LYS A 210 38.13 -25.46 -1.73
N ILE A 211 39.09 -24.54 -1.80
CA ILE A 211 39.76 -24.15 -3.05
C ILE A 211 40.33 -25.39 -3.78
N GLU A 212 41.00 -26.28 -3.05
CA GLU A 212 41.60 -27.52 -3.57
C GLU A 212 40.62 -28.46 -4.30
N ILE A 213 39.33 -28.41 -3.95
CA ILE A 213 38.28 -29.29 -4.50
C ILE A 213 37.57 -28.63 -5.71
N GLY A 214 37.70 -27.32 -5.87
CA GLY A 214 36.99 -26.55 -6.89
C GLY A 214 35.49 -26.36 -6.61
N CYS A 215 34.86 -25.46 -7.37
CA CYS A 215 33.43 -25.15 -7.24
C CYS A 215 32.65 -25.70 -8.44
N ARG A 216 32.18 -26.95 -8.33
CA ARG A 216 31.42 -27.63 -9.40
C ARG A 216 29.95 -27.90 -9.00
N GLY A 217 29.31 -28.94 -9.54
CA GLY A 217 27.87 -29.21 -9.39
C GLY A 217 27.32 -29.37 -7.96
N ARG A 218 28.17 -29.55 -6.93
CA ARG A 218 27.75 -29.55 -5.51
C ARG A 218 27.83 -28.16 -4.85
N CYS A 219 28.43 -27.17 -5.50
CA CYS A 219 28.56 -25.81 -4.99
C CYS A 219 27.19 -25.10 -5.00
N LYS A 220 26.82 -24.50 -3.86
CA LYS A 220 25.56 -23.74 -3.74
C LYS A 220 25.50 -22.55 -4.71
N CYS A 221 26.62 -21.84 -4.91
CA CYS A 221 26.69 -20.71 -5.84
C CYS A 221 26.50 -21.17 -7.29
N VAL A 222 27.12 -22.30 -7.68
CA VAL A 222 26.96 -22.86 -9.03
C VAL A 222 25.52 -23.31 -9.27
N LYS A 223 24.90 -24.01 -8.30
CA LYS A 223 23.49 -24.41 -8.38
C LYS A 223 22.54 -23.20 -8.49
N ALA A 224 22.88 -22.10 -7.84
CA ALA A 224 22.13 -20.85 -7.90
C ALA A 224 22.47 -19.98 -9.12
N MET A 225 23.33 -20.46 -10.05
CA MET A 225 23.80 -19.72 -11.22
C MET A 225 24.52 -18.40 -10.89
N LEU A 226 25.27 -18.37 -9.78
CA LEU A 226 26.00 -17.19 -9.30
C LEU A 226 27.50 -17.38 -9.34
N LEU A 227 28.24 -16.26 -9.45
CA LEU A 227 29.66 -16.21 -9.16
C LEU A 227 29.94 -16.46 -7.67
N CYS A 228 31.02 -17.17 -7.35
CA CYS A 228 31.46 -17.25 -5.96
C CYS A 228 32.01 -15.88 -5.57
N THR A 229 31.63 -15.38 -4.39
CA THR A 229 32.09 -14.09 -3.89
C THR A 229 33.09 -14.29 -2.76
N ALA A 230 33.70 -13.20 -2.27
CA ALA A 230 34.55 -13.22 -1.08
C ALA A 230 33.83 -13.72 0.19
N LEU A 231 32.49 -13.82 0.19
CA LEU A 231 31.72 -14.41 1.29
C LEU A 231 31.83 -15.94 1.32
N CYS A 232 32.24 -16.57 0.21
CA CYS A 232 32.41 -18.02 0.10
C CYS A 232 33.69 -18.48 0.80
N LYS A 233 33.69 -19.73 1.28
CA LYS A 233 34.90 -20.35 1.86
C LYS A 233 36.02 -20.50 0.83
N CYS A 234 35.68 -20.60 -0.46
CA CYS A 234 36.65 -20.62 -1.56
C CYS A 234 37.21 -19.23 -1.92
N GLY A 235 36.80 -18.17 -1.23
CA GLY A 235 37.27 -16.80 -1.49
C GLY A 235 36.78 -16.17 -2.81
N GLY A 236 36.02 -16.90 -3.63
CA GLY A 236 35.64 -16.45 -4.97
C GLY A 236 36.65 -16.82 -6.06
N GLU A 237 37.78 -17.41 -5.68
CA GLU A 237 38.89 -17.75 -6.58
C GLU A 237 38.87 -19.22 -7.04
N CYS A 238 37.78 -19.94 -6.77
CA CYS A 238 37.70 -21.34 -7.17
C CYS A 238 37.47 -21.50 -8.67
N ASP A 239 38.21 -22.43 -9.24
CA ASP A 239 38.02 -22.84 -10.62
C ASP A 239 36.66 -23.55 -10.82
N ARG A 240 36.09 -23.34 -12.00
CA ARG A 240 34.75 -23.82 -12.39
C ARG A 240 34.78 -24.97 -13.39
N ASP A 241 35.94 -25.26 -13.95
CA ASP A 241 36.19 -26.42 -14.79
C ASP A 241 36.16 -27.72 -13.97
#